data_AF-A0AAN7W6J4-F1
#
_entry.id   AF-A0AAN7W6J4-F1
#
_cell.length_a   1.000
_cell.length_b   1.000
_cell.length_c   1.000
_cell.angle_alpha   90.00
_cell.angle_beta   90.00
_cell.angle_gamma   90.00
#
_symmetry.space_group_name_H-M   'P 1'
#
loop_
_entity.id
_entity.type
_entity.pdbx_description
1 polymer ?
#
loop_
_entity_poly.entity_id
_entity_poly.type
_entity_poly.pdbx_seq_one_letter_code
_entity_poly.pdbx_strand_id
1 'polypeptide(L)'
;MPTLQTIPVEILGLICEHLGGRELRRGKGVGRLTLFKAWYLEARPVFLSGVDVASIRLYGHNLHELSDGKLSSSISRHLMRQNTRHLRLRMVGHWWDEMMSREYEEACDEVEENTEGSDFDVPGYLAHEQNELHPSAKNIFDNYPKWEDWRDDYLAPTLDDLFGDLRNFTALESLRFEASNEDPSYGDMLLRGKGYIHARTMRNILTNLPILHDLTNFTLDTAGTNIICPEPRNSMFADQHTCFCTSVAAFLPRLHTVRLRMRRICPKVFPSIESAPQLRPEEVKAKNLIIKLHLPIYSPDPQLKMCALGGLDSNADRAPDSSLSPMLKGAKRYVQWLARVRMGMLIQQANPSTMPQHASGMDTLRISLPGDGGIVLTAVDCLTGQRLYPPEDFLVYEDDGMPCWFETRPDLCVSSDIERN
;
A
#
# COMPACT_ATOMS: atom_id res chain seq x y z
N MET A 1 20.13 50.21 -6.76
CA MET A 1 19.78 49.00 -7.51
C MET A 1 19.05 48.06 -6.56
N PRO A 2 17.88 47.50 -6.93
CA PRO A 2 17.22 46.51 -6.09
C PRO A 2 18.10 45.25 -6.02
N THR A 3 18.44 44.83 -4.80
CA THR A 3 19.15 43.58 -4.54
C THR A 3 18.23 42.65 -3.74
N LEU A 4 18.41 41.33 -3.87
CA LEU A 4 17.64 40.36 -3.07
C LEU A 4 17.82 40.61 -1.55
N GLN A 5 18.92 41.22 -1.13
CA GLN A 5 19.18 41.58 0.27
C GLN A 5 18.22 42.65 0.83
N THR A 6 17.56 43.42 -0.05
CA THR A 6 16.61 44.49 0.33
C THR A 6 15.16 44.01 0.36
N ILE A 7 14.91 42.71 0.14
CA ILE A 7 13.57 42.14 0.25
C ILE A 7 13.10 42.21 1.71
N PRO A 8 11.88 42.70 1.97
CA PRO A 8 11.28 42.67 3.30
C PRO A 8 11.20 41.24 3.84
N VAL A 9 11.48 41.07 5.13
CA VAL A 9 11.54 39.75 5.78
C VAL A 9 10.24 38.96 5.64
N GLU A 10 9.10 39.66 5.57
CA GLU A 10 7.77 39.06 5.38
C GLU A 10 7.64 38.41 4.00
N ILE A 11 8.16 39.06 2.96
CA ILE A 11 8.16 38.51 1.60
C ILE A 11 9.13 37.34 1.51
N LEU A 12 10.27 37.42 2.20
CA LEU A 12 11.22 36.31 2.28
C LEU A 12 10.61 35.10 2.99
N GLY A 13 9.88 35.31 4.09
CA GLY A 13 9.13 34.28 4.79
C GLY A 13 8.15 33.57 3.86
N LEU A 14 7.34 34.32 3.11
CA LEU A 14 6.41 33.77 2.12
C LEU A 14 7.12 32.98 1.00
N ILE A 15 8.27 33.46 0.51
CA ILE A 15 9.07 32.74 -0.49
C ILE A 15 9.59 31.43 0.11
N CYS A 16 10.11 31.46 1.33
CA CYS A 16 10.62 30.28 2.02
C CYS A 16 9.50 29.25 2.27
N GLU A 17 8.35 29.68 2.77
CA GLU A 17 7.16 28.84 2.96
C GLU A 17 6.70 28.22 1.64
N HIS A 18 6.67 28.99 0.55
CA HIS A 18 6.27 28.48 -0.75
C HIS A 18 7.28 27.48 -1.33
N LEU A 19 8.58 27.68 -1.10
CA LEU A 19 9.63 26.74 -1.48
C LEU A 19 9.59 25.46 -0.63
N GLY A 20 9.19 25.57 0.63
CA GLY A 20 9.14 24.48 1.59
C GLY A 20 10.52 24.10 2.15
N GLY A 21 10.52 23.50 3.35
CA GLY A 21 11.74 23.08 4.04
C GLY A 21 12.60 22.10 3.24
N ARG A 22 11.98 21.23 2.43
CA ARG A 22 12.66 20.28 1.54
C ARG A 22 13.65 20.96 0.58
N GLU A 23 13.19 21.95 -0.18
CA GLU A 23 14.03 22.61 -1.20
C GLU A 23 15.14 23.45 -0.56
N LEU A 24 14.89 23.95 0.64
CA LEU A 24 15.91 24.62 1.45
C LEU A 24 17.00 23.63 1.95
N ARG A 25 16.65 22.35 2.19
CA ARG A 25 17.58 21.29 2.62
C ARG A 25 18.32 20.60 1.46
N ARG A 26 17.73 20.53 0.26
CA ARG A 26 18.25 19.74 -0.87
C ARG A 26 19.55 20.32 -1.46
N GLY A 27 20.52 19.45 -1.76
CA GLY A 27 21.75 19.81 -2.49
C GLY A 27 22.61 20.86 -1.76
N LYS A 28 23.00 21.94 -2.45
CA LYS A 28 23.68 23.11 -1.83
C LYS A 28 22.72 24.06 -1.09
N GLY A 29 21.46 23.67 -0.84
CA GLY A 29 20.43 24.51 -0.24
C GLY A 29 20.81 25.07 1.14
N VAL A 30 21.44 24.25 1.99
CA VAL A 30 22.03 24.72 3.26
C VAL A 30 23.03 25.86 3.02
N GLY A 31 23.84 25.74 1.97
CA GLY A 31 24.79 26.78 1.53
C GLY A 31 24.14 28.04 0.94
N ARG A 32 22.85 28.00 0.54
CA ARG A 32 22.08 29.17 0.11
C ARG A 32 21.54 29.96 1.31
N LEU A 33 21.23 29.26 2.40
CA LEU A 33 20.81 29.87 3.65
C LEU A 33 21.98 30.48 4.44
N THR A 34 23.23 30.05 4.20
CA THR A 34 24.42 30.64 4.82
C THR A 34 24.88 31.95 4.17
N LEU A 35 24.24 32.41 3.09
CA LEU A 35 24.63 33.63 2.38
C LEU A 35 24.38 34.91 3.21
N PHE A 36 23.30 34.95 4.00
CA PHE A 36 22.94 36.10 4.84
C PHE A 36 22.29 35.65 6.15
N LYS A 37 22.76 36.19 7.28
CA LYS A 37 22.24 35.85 8.63
C LYS A 37 20.74 36.13 8.76
N ALA A 38 20.26 37.25 8.21
CA ALA A 38 18.83 37.59 8.21
C ALA A 38 17.99 36.54 7.46
N TRP A 39 18.48 36.09 6.30
CA TRP A 39 17.79 35.07 5.51
C TRP A 39 17.76 33.72 6.22
N TYR A 40 18.86 33.34 6.87
CA TYR A 40 18.88 32.13 7.68
C TYR A 40 17.85 32.19 8.80
N LEU A 41 17.76 33.30 9.53
CA LEU A 41 16.83 33.45 10.66
C LEU A 41 15.37 33.34 10.21
N GLU A 42 15.00 33.98 9.10
CA GLU A 42 13.64 33.92 8.55
C GLU A 42 13.32 32.56 7.91
N ALA A 43 14.30 31.94 7.25
CA ALA A 43 14.11 30.62 6.64
C ALA A 43 14.15 29.49 7.68
N ARG A 44 14.73 29.71 8.87
CA ARG A 44 14.96 28.66 9.87
C ARG A 44 13.68 27.95 10.32
N PRO A 45 12.56 28.62 10.63
CA PRO A 45 11.31 27.95 10.96
C PRO A 45 10.84 27.03 9.83
N VAL A 46 10.93 27.47 8.58
CA VAL A 46 10.54 26.66 7.41
C VAL A 46 11.54 25.56 7.11
N PHE A 47 12.84 25.82 7.27
CA PHE A 47 13.91 24.84 7.13
C PHE A 47 13.82 23.72 8.16
N LEU A 48 13.39 24.04 9.39
CA LEU A 48 13.11 23.06 10.42
C LEU A 48 11.71 22.46 10.27
N SER A 49 10.80 23.16 9.60
CA SER A 49 9.48 22.62 9.29
C SER A 49 9.60 21.38 8.41
N GLY A 50 8.84 20.36 8.76
CA GLY A 50 8.77 19.13 8.00
C GLY A 50 9.96 18.19 8.11
N VAL A 51 10.93 18.44 9.02
CA VAL A 51 11.95 17.43 9.36
C VAL A 51 11.28 16.21 9.99
N ASP A 52 10.31 16.45 10.88
CA ASP A 52 9.51 15.40 11.54
C ASP A 52 8.34 14.88 10.68
N VAL A 53 8.13 15.46 9.48
CA VAL A 53 6.96 15.19 8.62
C VAL A 53 7.35 14.46 7.33
N ALA A 54 8.64 14.13 7.17
CA ALA A 54 9.14 13.38 6.02
C ALA A 54 8.53 11.96 5.94
N SER A 55 8.21 11.37 7.10
CA SER A 55 7.47 10.12 7.23
C SER A 55 6.26 10.36 8.12
N ILE A 56 5.07 10.05 7.63
CA ILE A 56 3.83 10.11 8.40
C ILE A 56 3.27 8.70 8.51
N ARG A 57 2.98 8.30 9.74
CA ARG A 57 2.31 7.04 10.07
C ARG A 57 0.94 7.37 10.66
N LEU A 58 -0.11 6.93 9.97
CA LEU A 58 -1.49 7.09 10.39
C LEU A 58 -2.10 5.72 10.64
N TYR A 59 -2.77 5.63 11.77
CA TYR A 59 -3.40 4.45 12.30
C TYR A 59 -4.86 4.76 12.59
N GLY A 60 -5.72 3.74 12.60
CA GLY A 60 -7.15 3.93 12.81
C GLY A 60 -7.48 4.79 14.05
N HIS A 61 -6.68 4.64 15.11
CA HIS A 61 -6.85 5.37 16.36
C HIS A 61 -6.34 6.83 16.31
N ASN A 62 -5.22 7.11 15.64
CA ASN A 62 -4.64 8.46 15.60
C ASN A 62 -5.13 9.31 14.41
N LEU A 63 -6.06 8.80 13.59
CA LEU A 63 -6.63 9.55 12.46
C LEU A 63 -7.24 10.90 12.87
N HIS A 64 -7.68 11.06 14.12
CA HIS A 64 -8.25 12.30 14.64
C HIS A 64 -7.23 13.45 14.65
N GLU A 65 -5.92 13.15 14.63
CA GLU A 65 -4.89 14.18 14.54
C GLU A 65 -4.97 14.98 13.22
N LEU A 66 -5.62 14.42 12.19
CA LEU A 66 -5.90 15.08 10.92
C LEU A 66 -7.08 16.06 10.98
N SER A 67 -8.04 15.84 11.88
CA SER A 67 -9.23 16.68 12.05
C SER A 67 -9.07 17.70 13.18
N ASP A 68 -8.43 17.33 14.29
CA ASP A 68 -8.59 18.03 15.57
C ASP A 68 -7.47 19.03 15.92
N GLY A 69 -6.46 19.23 15.06
CA GLY A 69 -5.61 20.44 15.18
C GLY A 69 -4.18 20.35 14.67
N LYS A 70 -3.44 19.27 14.97
CA LYS A 70 -1.99 19.22 14.68
C LYS A 70 -1.71 19.29 13.16
N LEU A 71 -2.49 18.55 12.38
CA LEU A 71 -2.37 18.46 10.93
C LEU A 71 -3.56 19.09 10.18
N SER A 72 -4.57 19.64 10.88
CA SER A 72 -5.78 20.20 10.26
C SER A 72 -5.64 21.66 9.81
N SER A 73 -4.70 22.42 10.40
CA SER A 73 -4.49 23.82 10.01
C SER A 73 -4.05 23.93 8.54
N SER A 74 -4.51 24.97 7.83
CA SER A 74 -4.18 25.17 6.41
C SER A 74 -2.67 25.26 6.16
N ILE A 75 -1.93 25.86 7.11
CA ILE A 75 -0.47 25.98 7.08
C ILE A 75 0.18 24.61 7.34
N SER A 76 -0.26 23.87 8.36
CA SER A 76 0.24 22.50 8.64
C SER A 76 0.02 21.57 7.45
N ARG A 77 -1.16 21.62 6.82
CA ARG A 77 -1.47 20.83 5.61
C ARG A 77 -0.62 21.24 4.42
N HIS A 78 -0.36 22.52 4.23
CA HIS A 78 0.53 22.97 3.16
C HIS A 78 1.94 22.41 3.34
N LEU A 79 2.50 22.51 4.55
CA LEU A 79 3.81 21.97 4.88
C LEU A 79 3.85 20.45 4.76
N MET A 80 2.78 19.75 5.16
CA MET A 80 2.64 18.31 4.99
C MET A 80 2.75 17.92 3.50
N ARG A 81 1.94 18.54 2.64
CA ARG A 81 1.93 18.31 1.19
C ARG A 81 3.31 18.49 0.54
N GLN A 82 4.07 19.47 0.99
CA GLN A 82 5.38 19.79 0.43
C GLN A 82 6.54 18.96 0.98
N ASN A 83 6.41 18.41 2.19
CA ASN A 83 7.54 17.78 2.89
C ASN A 83 7.39 16.27 3.08
N THR A 84 6.18 15.72 3.08
CA THR A 84 5.96 14.27 3.30
C THR A 84 6.47 13.46 2.11
N ARG A 85 7.41 12.56 2.38
CA ARG A 85 8.02 11.63 1.40
C ARG A 85 7.46 10.23 1.55
N HIS A 86 7.15 9.83 2.77
CA HIS A 86 6.61 8.53 3.09
C HIS A 86 5.30 8.72 3.85
N LEU A 87 4.22 8.16 3.31
CA LEU A 87 2.93 8.11 3.98
C LEU A 87 2.53 6.66 4.15
N ARG A 88 2.43 6.22 5.40
CA ARG A 88 1.95 4.89 5.78
C ARG A 88 0.63 5.06 6.49
N LEU A 89 -0.39 4.38 5.98
CA LEU A 89 -1.69 4.26 6.61
C LEU A 89 -1.91 2.79 6.93
N ARG A 90 -2.12 2.46 8.19
CA ARG A 90 -2.41 1.10 8.63
C ARG A 90 -3.70 1.09 9.44
N MET A 91 -4.70 0.39 8.93
CA MET A 91 -6.00 0.24 9.55
C MET A 91 -6.10 -1.18 10.09
N VAL A 92 -6.36 -1.30 11.38
CA VAL A 92 -6.63 -2.56 12.06
C VAL A 92 -8.09 -2.51 12.49
N GLY A 93 -8.86 -3.52 12.06
CA GLY A 93 -10.32 -3.49 11.92
C GLY A 93 -11.19 -3.38 13.17
N HIS A 94 -10.67 -3.02 14.34
CA HIS A 94 -11.50 -2.84 15.53
C HIS A 94 -11.20 -1.51 16.24
N TRP A 95 -12.23 -0.81 16.69
CA TRP A 95 -12.09 0.51 17.32
C TRP A 95 -11.77 0.43 18.81
N TRP A 96 -12.15 -0.66 19.49
CA TRP A 96 -11.68 -0.97 20.86
C TRP A 96 -10.23 -1.47 20.88
N ASP A 97 -9.67 -1.72 19.70
CA ASP A 97 -8.28 -2.07 19.45
C ASP A 97 -7.39 -0.82 19.54
N GLU A 98 -7.88 0.39 19.81
CA GLU A 98 -7.00 1.57 19.93
C GLU A 98 -5.83 1.34 20.90
N MET A 99 -6.07 0.62 22.01
CA MET A 99 -5.02 0.25 22.97
C MET A 99 -4.15 -0.92 22.47
N MET A 100 -4.77 -1.97 21.92
CA MET A 100 -4.06 -3.17 21.43
C MET A 100 -3.26 -2.88 20.15
N SER A 101 -3.79 -2.07 19.25
CA SER A 101 -3.13 -1.52 18.07
C SER A 101 -1.98 -0.61 18.47
N ARG A 102 -2.14 0.23 19.50
CA ARG A 102 -1.04 1.03 20.05
C ARG A 102 0.06 0.14 20.65
N GLU A 103 -0.29 -0.83 21.50
CA GLU A 103 0.68 -1.77 22.09
C GLU A 103 1.40 -2.61 21.02
N TYR A 104 0.64 -3.07 20.03
CA TYR A 104 1.18 -3.80 18.89
C TYR A 104 2.12 -2.92 18.06
N GLU A 105 1.75 -1.66 17.81
CA GLU A 105 2.58 -0.71 17.06
C GLU A 105 3.83 -0.29 17.82
N GLU A 106 3.75 -0.05 19.13
CA GLU A 106 4.92 0.19 19.98
C GLU A 106 5.91 -0.98 19.87
N ALA A 107 5.41 -2.22 19.90
CA ALA A 107 6.24 -3.40 19.66
C ALA A 107 6.82 -3.45 18.23
N CYS A 108 6.07 -3.06 17.20
CA CYS A 108 6.55 -3.04 15.81
C CYS A 108 7.62 -1.96 15.57
N ASP A 109 7.41 -0.76 16.12
CA ASP A 109 8.32 0.39 15.95
C ASP A 109 9.64 0.15 16.71
N GLU A 110 9.59 -0.49 17.89
CA GLU A 110 10.80 -0.94 18.62
C GLU A 110 11.63 -1.94 17.80
N VAL A 111 11.00 -2.81 17.01
CA VAL A 111 11.71 -3.75 16.13
C VAL A 111 12.35 -3.03 14.94
N GLU A 112 11.64 -2.08 14.31
CA GLU A 112 12.15 -1.29 13.16
C GLU A 112 13.38 -0.43 13.55
N GLU A 113 13.41 0.13 14.76
CA GLU A 113 14.56 0.94 15.23
C GLU A 113 15.76 0.11 15.68
N ASN A 114 15.55 -1.15 16.08
CA ASN A 114 16.60 -2.03 16.61
C ASN A 114 17.14 -3.06 15.60
N THR A 115 16.70 -3.07 14.34
CA THR A 115 17.11 -4.07 13.32
C THR A 115 18.52 -3.88 12.74
N GLU A 116 19.45 -3.28 13.48
CA GLU A 116 20.89 -3.37 13.23
C GLU A 116 21.55 -4.35 14.23
N GLY A 117 21.24 -5.64 14.11
CA GLY A 117 22.20 -6.70 14.48
C GLY A 117 22.02 -7.46 15.80
N SER A 118 20.81 -7.71 16.28
CA SER A 118 20.60 -8.71 17.35
C SER A 118 19.55 -9.75 17.00
N ASP A 119 19.93 -11.04 17.01
CA ASP A 119 18.99 -12.15 17.17
C ASP A 119 18.26 -11.93 18.49
N PHE A 120 16.99 -11.53 18.43
CA PHE A 120 16.15 -11.35 19.61
C PHE A 120 14.92 -12.22 19.51
N ASP A 121 14.73 -13.07 20.52
CA ASP A 121 13.49 -13.78 20.77
C ASP A 121 12.37 -12.76 21.01
N VAL A 122 11.34 -12.78 20.17
CA VAL A 122 10.10 -12.01 20.37
C VAL A 122 9.60 -12.27 21.80
N PRO A 123 9.34 -11.23 22.62
CA PRO A 123 8.87 -11.43 23.98
C PRO A 123 7.60 -12.29 23.98
N GLY A 124 7.67 -13.48 24.58
CA GLY A 124 6.55 -14.43 24.71
C GLY A 124 5.36 -13.92 25.55
N TYR A 125 5.26 -12.61 25.78
CA TYR A 125 4.20 -11.95 26.52
C TYR A 125 2.84 -12.01 25.80
N LEU A 126 2.80 -12.11 24.48
CA LEU A 126 1.54 -12.26 23.75
C LEU A 126 0.93 -13.66 23.87
N ALA A 127 1.68 -14.67 24.35
CA ALA A 127 1.20 -16.05 24.40
C ALA A 127 0.57 -16.45 25.75
N HIS A 128 0.78 -15.69 26.84
CA HIS A 128 0.50 -16.20 28.19
C HIS A 128 -0.63 -15.52 29.00
N GLU A 129 -1.26 -14.45 28.52
CA GLU A 129 -2.40 -13.81 29.22
C GLU A 129 -3.69 -13.71 28.37
N GLN A 130 -3.86 -14.59 27.36
CA GLN A 130 -5.03 -14.54 26.45
C GLN A 130 -6.33 -15.20 26.97
N ASN A 131 -6.40 -15.64 28.23
CA ASN A 131 -7.52 -16.46 28.72
C ASN A 131 -8.43 -15.81 29.78
N GLU A 132 -8.17 -14.59 30.22
CA GLU A 132 -9.10 -13.87 31.10
C GLU A 132 -9.61 -12.62 30.39
N LEU A 133 -10.77 -12.75 29.72
CA LEU A 133 -11.55 -11.59 29.30
C LEU A 133 -11.77 -10.71 30.54
N HIS A 134 -11.12 -9.56 30.59
CA HIS A 134 -11.31 -8.59 31.67
C HIS A 134 -12.82 -8.27 31.75
N PRO A 135 -13.48 -8.43 32.92
CA PRO A 135 -14.93 -8.24 33.06
C PRO A 135 -15.44 -6.85 32.65
N SER A 136 -14.55 -5.87 32.47
CA SER A 136 -14.87 -4.54 31.96
C SER A 136 -15.20 -4.51 30.46
N ALA A 137 -14.76 -5.49 29.67
CA ALA A 137 -15.05 -5.53 28.23
C ALA A 137 -16.56 -5.65 27.96
N LYS A 138 -17.30 -6.38 28.81
CA LYS A 138 -18.75 -6.55 28.66
C LYS A 138 -19.56 -5.26 28.82
N ASN A 139 -19.11 -4.33 29.67
CA ASN A 139 -19.79 -3.03 29.85
C ASN A 139 -19.33 -1.96 28.84
N ILE A 140 -18.27 -2.22 28.08
CA ILE A 140 -17.77 -1.34 27.01
C ILE A 140 -18.62 -1.51 25.73
N PHE A 141 -19.30 -2.64 25.53
CA PHE A 141 -20.12 -2.82 24.32
C PHE A 141 -21.45 -2.06 24.33
N ASP A 142 -21.98 -1.68 25.50
CA ASP A 142 -23.31 -1.07 25.65
C ASP A 142 -23.33 0.48 25.57
N ASN A 143 -22.16 1.14 25.71
CA ASN A 143 -22.07 2.61 25.83
C ASN A 143 -21.34 3.32 24.68
N TYR A 144 -20.90 2.59 23.65
CA TYR A 144 -20.04 3.14 22.61
C TYR A 144 -20.79 3.25 21.27
N PRO A 145 -20.37 4.19 20.39
CA PRO A 145 -21.01 4.40 19.08
C PRO A 145 -21.13 3.08 18.36
N LYS A 146 -22.24 2.87 17.64
CA LYS A 146 -22.37 1.65 16.84
C LYS A 146 -21.18 1.61 15.88
N TRP A 147 -20.61 0.43 15.68
CA TRP A 147 -19.52 0.20 14.72
C TRP A 147 -19.74 0.92 13.39
N GLU A 148 -20.98 0.90 12.91
CA GLU A 148 -21.43 1.59 11.72
C GLU A 148 -21.24 3.12 11.82
N ASP A 149 -21.52 3.74 12.96
CA ASP A 149 -21.35 5.17 13.20
C ASP A 149 -19.87 5.57 13.17
N TRP A 150 -18.98 4.83 13.87
CA TRP A 150 -17.53 5.08 13.78
C TRP A 150 -17.03 4.95 12.34
N ARG A 151 -17.47 3.91 11.63
CA ARG A 151 -17.07 3.68 10.25
C ARG A 151 -17.57 4.77 9.31
N ASP A 152 -18.86 5.09 9.39
CA ASP A 152 -19.57 5.91 8.39
C ASP A 152 -19.43 7.40 8.67
N ASP A 153 -19.43 7.79 9.94
CA ASP A 153 -19.42 9.19 10.37
C ASP A 153 -18.00 9.70 10.67
N TYR A 154 -17.07 8.81 11.03
CA TYR A 154 -15.71 9.21 11.40
C TYR A 154 -14.64 8.68 10.44
N LEU A 155 -14.47 7.35 10.30
CA LEU A 155 -13.38 6.77 9.54
C LEU A 155 -13.45 7.13 8.05
N ALA A 156 -14.58 6.84 7.41
CA ALA A 156 -14.72 7.01 5.97
C ALA A 156 -14.60 8.48 5.53
N PRO A 157 -15.25 9.47 6.19
CA PRO A 157 -15.07 10.87 5.85
C PRO A 157 -13.63 11.37 6.04
N THR A 158 -12.96 10.93 7.11
CA THR A 158 -11.57 11.32 7.39
C THR A 158 -10.61 10.78 6.34
N LEU A 159 -10.75 9.50 5.97
CA LEU A 159 -9.98 8.90 4.88
C LEU A 159 -10.32 9.54 3.53
N ASP A 160 -11.59 9.82 3.25
CA ASP A 160 -12.02 10.46 2.01
C ASP A 160 -11.41 11.86 1.85
N ASP A 161 -11.35 12.65 2.92
CA ASP A 161 -10.70 13.97 2.92
C ASP A 161 -9.18 13.87 2.70
N LEU A 162 -8.50 12.99 3.44
CA LEU A 162 -7.07 12.75 3.28
C LEU A 162 -6.73 12.25 1.85
N PHE A 163 -7.51 11.31 1.35
CA PHE A 163 -7.33 10.77 0.00
C PHE A 163 -7.65 11.79 -1.08
N GLY A 164 -8.65 12.65 -0.88
CA GLY A 164 -8.90 13.80 -1.73
C GLY A 164 -7.71 14.77 -1.79
N ASP A 165 -6.91 14.82 -0.72
CA ASP A 165 -5.74 15.68 -0.61
C ASP A 165 -4.44 15.10 -1.19
N LEU A 166 -4.37 13.77 -1.40
CA LEU A 166 -3.16 13.08 -1.88
C LEU A 166 -2.57 13.69 -3.16
N ARG A 167 -3.42 14.19 -4.07
CA ARG A 167 -2.99 14.81 -5.33
C ARG A 167 -2.13 16.06 -5.12
N ASN A 168 -2.23 16.71 -3.96
CA ASN A 168 -1.50 17.92 -3.64
C ASN A 168 -0.12 17.62 -3.02
N PHE A 169 0.19 16.35 -2.72
CA PHE A 169 1.49 15.97 -2.19
C PHE A 169 2.54 15.96 -3.30
N THR A 170 3.39 16.98 -3.33
CA THR A 170 4.39 17.16 -4.38
C THR A 170 5.69 16.41 -4.12
N ALA A 171 5.96 16.05 -2.87
CA ALA A 171 7.19 15.38 -2.45
C ALA A 171 6.99 13.89 -2.07
N LEU A 172 5.77 13.37 -2.16
CA LEU A 172 5.45 12.01 -1.74
C LEU A 172 6.11 11.01 -2.68
N GLU A 173 7.04 10.22 -2.14
CA GLU A 173 7.84 9.20 -2.84
C GLU A 173 7.29 7.79 -2.61
N SER A 174 6.71 7.54 -1.44
CA SER A 174 6.15 6.24 -1.05
C SER A 174 4.81 6.39 -0.36
N LEU A 175 3.81 5.63 -0.82
CA LEU A 175 2.51 5.50 -0.18
C LEU A 175 2.22 4.04 0.12
N ARG A 176 1.90 3.74 1.37
CA ARG A 176 1.50 2.40 1.83
C ARG A 176 0.13 2.51 2.50
N PHE A 177 -0.86 1.82 1.95
CA PHE A 177 -2.18 1.69 2.55
C PHE A 177 -2.42 0.22 2.88
N GLU A 178 -2.56 -0.07 4.16
CA GLU A 178 -2.74 -1.39 4.73
C GLU A 178 -4.04 -1.38 5.52
N ALA A 179 -4.93 -2.32 5.22
CA ALA A 179 -6.19 -2.51 5.90
C ALA A 179 -6.32 -4.00 6.22
N SER A 180 -6.15 -4.29 7.50
CA SER A 180 -6.15 -5.63 8.06
C SER A 180 -7.20 -5.78 9.17
N ASN A 181 -7.42 -7.03 9.56
CA ASN A 181 -8.25 -7.49 10.68
C ASN A 181 -9.76 -7.67 10.42
N GLU A 182 -10.15 -8.94 10.50
CA GLU A 182 -11.33 -9.51 11.16
C GLU A 182 -10.71 -10.68 11.98
N ASP A 183 -10.25 -10.46 13.22
CA ASP A 183 -9.57 -11.52 13.97
C ASP A 183 -10.53 -12.72 14.14
N PRO A 184 -10.22 -13.91 13.59
CA PRO A 184 -11.08 -15.08 13.75
C PRO A 184 -11.09 -15.61 15.19
N SER A 185 -10.11 -15.24 16.01
CA SER A 185 -9.86 -15.74 17.37
C SER A 185 -10.89 -15.23 18.37
N TYR A 186 -11.28 -13.96 18.27
CA TYR A 186 -12.32 -13.37 19.11
C TYR A 186 -13.71 -13.69 18.58
N GLY A 187 -14.08 -14.97 18.63
CA GLY A 187 -15.39 -15.55 18.95
C GLY A 187 -16.71 -15.06 18.32
N ASP A 188 -16.79 -13.88 17.72
CA ASP A 188 -18.04 -13.32 17.26
C ASP A 188 -18.26 -13.62 15.77
N MET A 189 -18.88 -14.77 15.52
CA MET A 189 -19.36 -15.14 14.19
C MET A 189 -20.23 -14.05 13.53
N LEU A 190 -20.81 -13.11 14.30
CA LEU A 190 -21.67 -12.04 13.80
C LEU A 190 -20.92 -10.87 13.15
N LEU A 191 -19.63 -10.70 13.45
CA LEU A 191 -18.79 -9.67 12.86
C LEU A 191 -17.87 -10.19 11.74
N ARG A 192 -17.71 -11.53 11.62
CA ARG A 192 -17.05 -12.15 10.47
C ARG A 192 -17.72 -11.70 9.17
N GLY A 193 -17.00 -10.98 8.35
CA GLY A 193 -17.48 -10.46 7.07
C GLY A 193 -17.87 -8.98 7.04
N LYS A 194 -17.91 -8.28 8.19
CA LYS A 194 -18.22 -6.84 8.19
C LYS A 194 -16.98 -6.04 7.83
N GLY A 195 -16.83 -5.76 6.54
CA GLY A 195 -15.88 -4.77 6.05
C GLY A 195 -16.05 -3.41 6.75
N TYR A 196 -14.97 -2.63 6.79
CA TYR A 196 -14.99 -1.25 7.29
C TYR A 196 -14.50 -0.22 6.28
N ILE A 197 -13.88 -0.67 5.18
CA ILE A 197 -13.46 0.22 4.10
C ILE A 197 -14.53 0.27 3.03
N HIS A 198 -15.04 1.47 2.75
CA HIS A 198 -15.98 1.68 1.65
C HIS A 198 -15.30 1.63 0.29
N ALA A 199 -16.01 1.12 -0.70
CA ALA A 199 -15.57 1.14 -2.09
C ALA A 199 -15.35 2.57 -2.61
N ARG A 200 -16.11 3.56 -2.11
CA ARG A 200 -15.91 4.98 -2.45
C ARG A 200 -14.53 5.47 -2.00
N THR A 201 -14.12 5.10 -0.79
CA THR A 201 -12.85 5.47 -0.18
C THR A 201 -11.69 4.83 -0.94
N MET A 202 -11.84 3.57 -1.36
CA MET A 202 -10.88 2.92 -2.25
C MET A 202 -10.77 3.60 -3.62
N ARG A 203 -11.88 4.08 -4.20
CA ARG A 203 -11.81 4.86 -5.45
C ARG A 203 -11.11 6.19 -5.23
N ASN A 204 -11.34 6.85 -4.10
CA ASN A 204 -10.73 8.14 -3.77
C ASN A 204 -9.20 8.03 -3.69
N ILE A 205 -8.64 7.03 -3.00
CA ILE A 205 -7.18 6.83 -2.96
C ILE A 205 -6.63 6.55 -4.37
N LEU A 206 -7.24 5.64 -5.13
CA LEU A 206 -6.73 5.24 -6.45
C LEU A 206 -6.83 6.36 -7.51
N THR A 207 -7.79 7.28 -7.37
CA THR A 207 -7.98 8.39 -8.33
C THR A 207 -7.14 9.62 -7.99
N ASN A 208 -6.76 9.81 -6.73
CA ASN A 208 -6.00 10.97 -6.28
C ASN A 208 -4.52 10.67 -6.00
N LEU A 209 -4.00 9.51 -6.42
CA LEU A 209 -2.57 9.22 -6.29
C LEU A 209 -1.73 10.31 -7.02
N PRO A 210 -0.68 10.88 -6.39
CA PRO A 210 0.18 11.90 -7.00
C PRO A 210 1.17 11.32 -8.02
N ILE A 211 0.67 10.56 -8.99
CA ILE A 211 1.46 9.80 -9.98
C ILE A 211 2.26 10.73 -10.92
N LEU A 212 1.79 11.96 -11.11
CA LEU A 212 2.48 12.99 -11.91
C LEU A 212 3.62 13.69 -11.15
N HIS A 213 3.75 13.43 -9.85
CA HIS A 213 4.78 14.00 -8.98
C HIS A 213 5.90 12.96 -8.71
N ASP A 214 6.41 12.93 -7.48
CA ASP A 214 7.55 12.13 -7.06
C ASP A 214 7.16 10.70 -6.61
N LEU A 215 5.88 10.30 -6.70
CA LEU A 215 5.45 8.99 -6.21
C LEU A 215 6.10 7.88 -7.03
N THR A 216 6.86 7.03 -6.35
CA THR A 216 7.61 5.92 -6.97
C THR A 216 7.22 4.57 -6.42
N ASN A 217 6.81 4.51 -5.15
CA ASN A 217 6.46 3.28 -4.45
C ASN A 217 5.00 3.33 -4.00
N PHE A 218 4.24 2.28 -4.31
CA PHE A 218 2.87 2.13 -3.84
C PHE A 218 2.62 0.73 -3.31
N THR A 219 2.16 0.63 -2.07
CA THR A 219 1.68 -0.62 -1.47
C THR A 219 0.21 -0.50 -1.17
N LEU A 220 -0.58 -1.43 -1.70
CA LEU A 220 -1.99 -1.57 -1.39
C LEU A 220 -2.25 -2.97 -0.86
N ASP A 221 -2.51 -3.04 0.44
CA ASP A 221 -2.84 -4.29 1.13
C ASP A 221 -4.20 -4.17 1.80
N THR A 222 -5.22 -4.78 1.22
CA THR A 222 -6.57 -4.80 1.79
C THR A 222 -7.10 -6.22 1.90
N ALA A 223 -6.22 -7.22 1.91
CA ALA A 223 -6.66 -8.62 1.96
C ALA A 223 -7.27 -8.99 3.32
N GLY A 224 -6.87 -8.30 4.39
CA GLY A 224 -7.37 -8.56 5.73
C GLY A 224 -8.75 -7.95 6.03
N THR A 225 -9.40 -7.26 5.09
CA THR A 225 -10.75 -6.70 5.27
C THR A 225 -11.63 -6.87 4.03
N ASN A 226 -12.95 -6.85 4.21
CA ASN A 226 -13.90 -6.76 3.10
C ASN A 226 -14.10 -5.30 2.67
N ILE A 227 -14.23 -5.06 1.37
CA ILE A 227 -14.60 -3.74 0.86
C ILE A 227 -16.11 -3.64 0.75
N ILE A 228 -16.69 -2.69 1.48
CA ILE A 228 -18.14 -2.44 1.46
C ILE A 228 -18.51 -1.79 0.13
N CYS A 229 -19.34 -2.49 -0.64
CA CYS A 229 -19.99 -1.93 -1.81
C CYS A 229 -21.41 -1.53 -1.41
N PRO A 230 -21.87 -0.29 -1.68
CA PRO A 230 -23.26 0.04 -1.46
C PRO A 230 -24.12 -0.89 -2.31
N GLU A 231 -25.03 -1.64 -1.68
CA GLU A 231 -25.96 -2.49 -2.40
C GLU A 231 -26.79 -1.63 -3.35
N PRO A 232 -26.90 -1.99 -4.64
CA PRO A 232 -27.90 -1.38 -5.49
C PRO A 232 -29.26 -1.75 -4.90
N ARG A 233 -29.98 -0.76 -4.34
CA ARG A 233 -31.26 -0.92 -3.63
C ARG A 233 -32.37 -1.69 -4.38
N ASN A 234 -32.12 -2.12 -5.63
CA ASN A 234 -33.08 -2.82 -6.50
C ASN A 234 -32.46 -3.88 -7.44
N SER A 235 -31.19 -4.30 -7.28
CA SER A 235 -30.65 -5.32 -8.19
C SER A 235 -30.87 -6.74 -7.65
N MET A 236 -31.79 -7.47 -8.28
CA MET A 236 -31.96 -8.93 -8.15
C MET A 236 -30.70 -9.74 -8.57
N PHE A 237 -29.60 -9.05 -8.91
CA PHE A 237 -28.27 -9.58 -9.20
C PHE A 237 -27.30 -9.11 -8.11
N ALA A 238 -27.30 -9.78 -6.95
CA ALA A 238 -26.51 -9.46 -5.76
C ALA A 238 -24.97 -9.60 -5.93
N ASP A 239 -24.48 -9.93 -7.13
CA ASP A 239 -23.07 -10.23 -7.39
C ASP A 239 -22.31 -9.11 -8.13
N GLN A 240 -22.76 -7.85 -8.07
CA GLN A 240 -21.97 -6.73 -8.58
C GLN A 240 -20.79 -6.41 -7.65
N HIS A 241 -19.77 -7.25 -7.72
CA HIS A 241 -18.45 -6.99 -7.17
C HIS A 241 -17.88 -5.68 -7.74
N THR A 242 -17.48 -4.75 -6.87
CA THR A 242 -16.67 -3.60 -7.28
C THR A 242 -15.24 -4.04 -7.55
N CYS A 243 -14.88 -4.16 -8.82
CA CYS A 243 -13.51 -4.45 -9.24
C CYS A 243 -12.68 -3.16 -9.33
N PHE A 244 -11.59 -3.06 -8.56
CA PHE A 244 -10.65 -1.94 -8.62
C PHE A 244 -9.47 -2.18 -9.57
N CYS A 245 -9.38 -3.36 -10.17
CA CYS A 245 -8.23 -3.76 -10.97
C CYS A 245 -7.97 -2.82 -12.15
N THR A 246 -9.02 -2.30 -12.80
CA THR A 246 -8.87 -1.32 -13.88
C THR A 246 -8.33 0.02 -13.39
N SER A 247 -8.76 0.48 -12.21
CA SER A 247 -8.21 1.69 -11.59
C SER A 247 -6.74 1.51 -11.23
N VAL A 248 -6.37 0.32 -10.72
CA VAL A 248 -4.97 -0.03 -10.44
C VAL A 248 -4.13 -0.06 -11.73
N ALA A 249 -4.64 -0.72 -12.77
CA ALA A 249 -3.99 -0.85 -14.07
C ALA A 249 -3.60 0.51 -14.69
N ALA A 250 -4.38 1.56 -14.43
CA ALA A 250 -4.15 2.89 -14.97
C ALA A 250 -2.83 3.53 -14.51
N PHE A 251 -2.33 3.18 -13.32
CA PHE A 251 -1.13 3.80 -12.76
C PHE A 251 0.09 2.87 -12.64
N LEU A 252 -0.10 1.54 -12.75
CA LEU A 252 1.02 0.58 -12.70
C LEU A 252 2.24 0.96 -13.56
N PRO A 253 2.08 1.42 -14.81
CA PRO A 253 3.24 1.69 -15.67
C PRO A 253 4.05 2.92 -15.21
N ARG A 254 3.42 3.83 -14.46
CA ARG A 254 3.95 5.14 -14.09
C ARG A 254 4.69 5.13 -12.75
N LEU A 255 4.60 4.05 -11.98
CA LEU A 255 5.26 3.88 -10.69
C LEU A 255 6.44 2.91 -10.82
N HIS A 256 7.51 3.11 -10.05
CA HIS A 256 8.66 2.20 -10.09
C HIS A 256 8.35 0.86 -9.45
N THR A 257 7.76 0.90 -8.26
CA THR A 257 7.49 -0.29 -7.44
C THR A 257 6.04 -0.28 -7.00
N VAL A 258 5.32 -1.36 -7.31
CA VAL A 258 3.96 -1.56 -6.85
C VAL A 258 3.83 -2.91 -6.15
N ARG A 259 3.17 -2.91 -4.99
CA ARG A 259 2.88 -4.09 -4.19
C ARG A 259 1.39 -4.17 -3.95
N LEU A 260 0.77 -5.28 -4.34
CA LEU A 260 -0.68 -5.47 -4.25
C LEU A 260 -1.00 -6.75 -3.48
N ARG A 261 -1.85 -6.63 -2.48
CA ARG A 261 -2.49 -7.78 -1.82
C ARG A 261 -3.94 -7.42 -1.56
N MET A 262 -4.85 -8.01 -2.31
CA MET A 262 -6.27 -7.65 -2.27
C MET A 262 -7.11 -8.91 -2.25
N ARG A 263 -8.14 -8.94 -1.39
CA ARG A 263 -9.06 -10.09 -1.27
C ARG A 263 -9.72 -10.47 -2.59
N ARG A 264 -9.89 -9.50 -3.50
CA ARG A 264 -10.40 -9.71 -4.85
C ARG A 264 -9.52 -8.98 -5.87
N ILE A 265 -8.80 -9.75 -6.67
CA ILE A 265 -7.96 -9.24 -7.76
C ILE A 265 -8.18 -10.10 -9.01
N CYS A 266 -8.19 -9.49 -10.18
CA CYS A 266 -8.46 -10.20 -11.43
C CYS A 266 -7.44 -9.79 -12.51
N PRO A 267 -7.38 -10.52 -13.64
CA PRO A 267 -6.42 -10.24 -14.70
C PRO A 267 -6.51 -8.84 -15.31
N LYS A 268 -7.64 -8.13 -15.11
CA LYS A 268 -7.80 -6.72 -15.54
C LYS A 268 -6.87 -5.75 -14.81
N VAL A 269 -6.13 -6.22 -13.80
CA VAL A 269 -5.09 -5.42 -13.11
C VAL A 269 -3.92 -5.14 -14.07
N PHE A 270 -3.73 -6.01 -15.05
CA PHE A 270 -2.81 -5.81 -16.15
C PHE A 270 -3.53 -5.06 -17.27
N PRO A 271 -3.06 -3.86 -17.68
CA PRO A 271 -3.65 -3.15 -18.81
C PRO A 271 -3.55 -3.99 -20.08
N SER A 272 -4.67 -4.12 -20.79
CA SER A 272 -4.69 -4.76 -22.10
C SER A 272 -4.19 -3.75 -23.15
N ILE A 273 -3.74 -4.24 -24.30
CA ILE A 273 -3.33 -3.36 -25.41
C ILE A 273 -4.44 -2.39 -25.82
N GLU A 274 -5.71 -2.82 -25.75
CA GLU A 274 -6.88 -2.04 -26.15
C GLU A 274 -7.34 -1.07 -25.07
N SER A 275 -7.13 -1.42 -23.78
CA SER A 275 -7.53 -0.61 -22.63
C SER A 275 -6.36 0.13 -21.99
N ALA A 276 -5.17 0.03 -22.56
CA ALA A 276 -3.97 0.60 -21.98
C ALA A 276 -3.99 2.12 -22.08
N PRO A 277 -3.48 2.83 -21.07
CA PRO A 277 -3.25 4.26 -21.18
C PRO A 277 -2.28 4.53 -22.34
N GLN A 278 -2.56 5.57 -23.12
CA GLN A 278 -1.60 6.09 -24.08
C GLN A 278 -0.47 6.76 -23.29
N LEU A 279 0.69 6.10 -23.25
CA LEU A 279 1.87 6.58 -22.54
C LEU A 279 2.99 6.85 -23.53
N ARG A 280 3.74 7.91 -23.29
CA ARG A 280 5.04 8.12 -23.93
C ARG A 280 6.10 7.23 -23.28
N PRO A 281 7.19 6.88 -23.98
CA PRO A 281 8.26 6.06 -23.43
C PRO A 281 8.80 6.58 -22.09
N GLU A 282 8.89 7.90 -21.91
CA GLU A 282 9.44 8.54 -20.71
C GLU A 282 8.50 8.48 -19.50
N GLU A 283 7.21 8.20 -19.72
CA GLU A 283 6.23 8.04 -18.65
C GLU A 283 6.24 6.63 -18.05
N VAL A 284 6.92 5.67 -18.69
CA VAL A 284 7.02 4.29 -18.22
C VAL A 284 8.18 4.15 -17.23
N LYS A 285 7.83 4.06 -15.95
CA LYS A 285 8.77 3.92 -14.83
C LYS A 285 8.76 2.52 -14.19
N ALA A 286 7.79 1.67 -14.52
CA ALA A 286 7.64 0.33 -13.94
C ALA A 286 8.94 -0.49 -13.98
N LYS A 287 9.33 -0.98 -12.78
CA LYS A 287 10.45 -1.88 -12.54
C LYS A 287 10.04 -3.12 -11.73
N ASN A 288 9.27 -2.91 -10.66
CA ASN A 288 8.90 -3.95 -9.72
C ASN A 288 7.38 -4.01 -9.55
N LEU A 289 6.80 -5.19 -9.75
CA LEU A 289 5.39 -5.45 -9.44
C LEU A 289 5.28 -6.78 -8.69
N ILE A 290 4.78 -6.72 -7.46
CA ILE A 290 4.56 -7.89 -6.61
C ILE A 290 3.06 -7.99 -6.31
N ILE A 291 2.47 -9.15 -6.58
CA ILE A 291 1.06 -9.43 -6.34
C ILE A 291 0.96 -10.66 -5.44
N LYS A 292 0.31 -10.51 -4.29
CA LYS A 292 0.01 -11.60 -3.36
C LYS A 292 -1.46 -11.98 -3.47
N LEU A 293 -1.70 -13.26 -3.78
CA LEU A 293 -3.02 -13.88 -3.94
C LEU A 293 -3.40 -14.79 -2.76
N HIS A 294 -2.64 -14.75 -1.67
CA HIS A 294 -2.98 -15.41 -0.42
C HIS A 294 -3.54 -14.40 0.57
N LEU A 295 -4.50 -14.85 1.38
CA LEU A 295 -4.92 -14.11 2.56
C LEU A 295 -3.86 -14.29 3.67
N PRO A 296 -3.72 -13.32 4.57
CA PRO A 296 -2.85 -13.49 5.71
C PRO A 296 -3.40 -14.60 6.62
N ILE A 297 -2.51 -15.42 7.19
CA ILE A 297 -2.90 -16.46 8.15
C ILE A 297 -3.15 -15.77 9.49
N TYR A 298 -4.42 -15.65 9.88
CA TYR A 298 -4.82 -15.16 11.20
C TYR A 298 -5.43 -16.25 12.08
N SER A 299 -5.49 -17.49 11.57
CA SER A 299 -6.19 -18.61 12.21
C SER A 299 -5.18 -19.69 12.60
N PRO A 300 -5.36 -20.36 13.76
CA PRO A 300 -4.61 -21.57 14.10
C PRO A 300 -4.91 -22.75 13.16
N ASP A 301 -5.95 -22.63 12.31
CA ASP A 301 -6.21 -23.56 11.21
C ASP A 301 -5.34 -23.19 9.99
N PRO A 302 -4.34 -24.02 9.61
CA PRO A 302 -3.27 -23.68 8.66
C PRO A 302 -3.72 -23.58 7.20
N GLN A 303 -5.03 -23.59 6.92
CA GLN A 303 -5.52 -23.49 5.54
C GLN A 303 -5.36 -22.06 5.00
N LEU A 304 -4.30 -21.84 4.20
CA LEU A 304 -4.14 -20.63 3.39
C LEU A 304 -5.33 -20.48 2.44
N LYS A 305 -6.06 -19.37 2.60
CA LYS A 305 -7.16 -19.02 1.69
C LYS A 305 -6.65 -18.19 0.52
N MET A 306 -7.12 -18.51 -0.68
CA MET A 306 -6.87 -17.70 -1.87
C MET A 306 -7.71 -16.42 -1.87
N CYS A 307 -7.13 -15.34 -2.37
CA CYS A 307 -7.88 -14.18 -2.81
C CYS A 307 -8.79 -14.62 -3.98
N ALA A 308 -10.06 -14.20 -3.96
CA ALA A 308 -10.99 -14.56 -5.01
C ALA A 308 -10.55 -13.89 -6.33
N LEU A 309 -10.31 -14.71 -7.35
CA LEU A 309 -9.99 -14.24 -8.68
C LEU A 309 -11.29 -13.85 -9.40
N GLY A 310 -11.62 -12.56 -9.37
CA GLY A 310 -12.90 -12.06 -9.90
C GLY A 310 -13.06 -12.33 -11.40
N GLY A 311 -14.24 -12.81 -11.81
CA GLY A 311 -14.59 -13.04 -13.22
C GLY A 311 -14.46 -14.48 -13.72
N LEU A 312 -14.24 -15.44 -12.82
CA LEU A 312 -14.43 -16.86 -13.09
C LEU A 312 -15.68 -17.31 -12.35
N ASP A 313 -16.61 -17.97 -13.05
CA ASP A 313 -17.86 -18.47 -12.47
C ASP A 313 -17.58 -19.26 -11.19
N SER A 314 -18.31 -18.92 -10.12
CA SER A 314 -18.19 -19.48 -8.76
C SER A 314 -18.52 -20.98 -8.64
N ASN A 315 -18.74 -21.67 -9.77
CA ASN A 315 -19.01 -23.10 -9.85
C ASN A 315 -17.80 -23.93 -10.30
N ALA A 316 -16.61 -23.32 -10.49
CA ALA A 316 -15.41 -24.05 -10.86
C ALA A 316 -14.72 -24.65 -9.63
N ASP A 317 -15.16 -25.83 -9.25
CA ASP A 317 -14.55 -26.76 -8.29
C ASP A 317 -13.22 -27.35 -8.83
N ARG A 318 -12.35 -26.49 -9.38
CA ARG A 318 -11.20 -26.89 -10.21
C ARG A 318 -9.88 -26.44 -9.62
N ALA A 319 -8.90 -27.33 -9.77
CA ALA A 319 -7.52 -27.23 -9.35
C ALA A 319 -6.94 -25.79 -9.39
N PRO A 320 -6.16 -25.39 -8.36
CA PRO A 320 -5.57 -24.05 -8.21
C PRO A 320 -4.86 -23.53 -9.47
N ASP A 321 -4.18 -24.44 -10.18
CA ASP A 321 -3.46 -24.16 -11.43
C ASP A 321 -4.32 -23.55 -12.54
N SER A 322 -5.62 -23.88 -12.62
CA SER A 322 -6.51 -23.36 -13.68
C SER A 322 -6.86 -21.89 -13.51
N SER A 323 -6.91 -21.42 -12.25
CA SER A 323 -7.29 -20.05 -11.88
C SER A 323 -6.14 -19.05 -12.06
N LEU A 324 -4.89 -19.51 -11.97
CA LEU A 324 -3.69 -18.69 -12.13
C LEU A 324 -3.38 -18.39 -13.61
N SER A 325 -3.80 -19.26 -14.53
CA SER A 325 -3.50 -19.14 -15.97
C SER A 325 -3.89 -17.76 -16.57
N PRO A 326 -5.08 -17.19 -16.30
CA PRO A 326 -5.44 -15.85 -16.76
C PRO A 326 -4.55 -14.74 -16.19
N MET A 327 -4.15 -14.83 -14.91
CA MET A 327 -3.26 -13.86 -14.27
C MET A 327 -1.87 -13.89 -14.91
N LEU A 328 -1.29 -15.07 -15.09
CA LEU A 328 0.02 -15.23 -15.74
C LEU A 328 0.00 -14.78 -17.21
N LYS A 329 -1.08 -15.08 -17.94
CA LYS A 329 -1.28 -14.57 -19.30
C LYS A 329 -1.37 -13.05 -19.32
N GLY A 330 -2.07 -12.44 -18.36
CA GLY A 330 -2.15 -10.99 -18.18
C GLY A 330 -0.78 -10.37 -17.91
N ALA A 331 -0.03 -10.93 -16.96
CA ALA A 331 1.33 -10.52 -16.62
C ALA A 331 2.27 -10.56 -17.84
N LYS A 332 2.27 -11.66 -18.59
CA LYS A 332 3.10 -11.78 -19.81
C LYS A 332 2.74 -10.73 -20.86
N ARG A 333 1.44 -10.48 -21.08
CA ARG A 333 0.97 -9.43 -22.01
C ARG A 333 1.39 -8.04 -21.54
N TYR A 334 1.34 -7.79 -20.24
CA TYR A 334 1.77 -6.52 -19.65
C TYR A 334 3.26 -6.25 -19.89
N VAL A 335 4.13 -7.24 -19.66
CA VAL A 335 5.58 -7.13 -19.93
C VAL A 335 5.84 -6.82 -21.41
N GLN A 336 5.15 -7.51 -22.32
CA GLN A 336 5.25 -7.26 -23.76
C GLN A 336 4.76 -5.85 -24.14
N TRP A 337 3.67 -5.40 -23.53
CA TRP A 337 3.14 -4.06 -23.74
C TRP A 337 4.12 -2.98 -23.25
N LEU A 338 4.69 -3.12 -22.05
CA LEU A 338 5.72 -2.20 -21.54
C LEU A 338 6.93 -2.10 -22.49
N ALA A 339 7.40 -3.23 -23.00
CA ALA A 339 8.51 -3.25 -23.95
C ALA A 339 8.19 -2.46 -25.23
N ARG A 340 6.98 -2.59 -25.77
CA ARG A 340 6.53 -1.85 -26.96
C ARG A 340 6.49 -0.34 -26.71
N VAL A 341 5.93 0.07 -25.58
CA VAL A 341 5.84 1.49 -25.21
C VAL A 341 7.24 2.09 -25.06
N ARG A 342 8.16 1.41 -24.37
CA ARG A 342 9.55 1.88 -24.20
C ARG A 342 10.32 1.99 -25.53
N MET A 343 10.07 1.08 -26.47
CA MET A 343 10.68 1.14 -27.81
C MET A 343 10.03 2.18 -28.73
N GLY A 344 8.99 2.90 -28.30
CA GLY A 344 8.26 3.84 -29.15
C GLY A 344 7.56 3.17 -30.33
N MET A 345 7.31 1.86 -30.26
CA MET A 345 6.64 1.14 -31.33
C MET A 345 5.14 1.40 -31.30
N LEU A 346 4.56 1.72 -32.46
CA LEU A 346 3.11 1.73 -32.60
C LEU A 346 2.56 0.33 -32.29
N ILE A 347 1.53 0.30 -31.45
CA ILE A 347 0.88 -0.90 -30.93
C ILE A 347 0.55 -1.93 -32.02
N GLN A 348 0.32 -1.49 -33.26
CA GLN A 348 -0.14 -2.29 -34.39
C GLN A 348 0.99 -2.98 -35.20
N GLN A 349 2.27 -2.68 -34.98
CA GLN A 349 3.35 -3.09 -35.89
C GLN A 349 4.30 -4.18 -35.37
N ALA A 350 4.15 -4.65 -34.13
CA ALA A 350 5.10 -5.59 -33.52
C ALA A 350 4.54 -7.02 -33.43
N ASN A 351 5.27 -7.99 -34.02
CA ASN A 351 5.00 -9.41 -33.83
C ASN A 351 5.33 -9.79 -32.36
N PRO A 352 4.38 -10.28 -31.54
CA PRO A 352 4.57 -10.47 -30.09
C PRO A 352 5.58 -11.57 -29.72
N SER A 353 5.95 -12.44 -30.66
CA SER A 353 6.77 -13.62 -30.44
C SER A 353 8.29 -13.36 -30.47
N THR A 354 8.75 -12.19 -30.91
CA THR A 354 10.19 -11.91 -31.11
C THR A 354 10.77 -10.82 -30.20
N MET A 355 10.01 -10.31 -29.23
CA MET A 355 10.47 -9.23 -28.35
C MET A 355 11.35 -9.77 -27.20
N PRO A 356 12.57 -9.24 -27.00
CA PRO A 356 13.38 -9.60 -25.85
C PRO A 356 12.73 -9.12 -24.55
N GLN A 357 12.62 -9.99 -23.55
CA GLN A 357 11.94 -9.68 -22.28
C GLN A 357 12.59 -8.52 -21.52
N HIS A 358 13.92 -8.35 -21.64
CA HIS A 358 14.68 -7.25 -21.03
C HIS A 358 14.24 -5.86 -21.53
N ALA A 359 13.63 -5.77 -22.71
CA ALA A 359 13.17 -4.49 -23.24
C ALA A 359 12.01 -3.87 -22.45
N SER A 360 11.34 -4.65 -21.60
CA SER A 360 10.28 -4.15 -20.72
C SER A 360 10.82 -3.20 -19.63
N GLY A 361 12.12 -3.26 -19.31
CA GLY A 361 12.72 -2.54 -18.20
C GLY A 361 12.22 -2.97 -16.82
N MET A 362 11.52 -4.12 -16.74
CA MET A 362 11.09 -4.73 -15.49
C MET A 362 12.24 -5.54 -14.89
N ASP A 363 12.51 -5.30 -13.61
CA ASP A 363 13.47 -6.05 -12.81
C ASP A 363 12.76 -7.23 -12.11
N THR A 364 11.51 -7.05 -11.69
CA THR A 364 10.75 -8.09 -10.99
C THR A 364 9.26 -8.00 -11.30
N LEU A 365 8.66 -9.13 -11.69
CA LEU A 365 7.21 -9.30 -11.76
C LEU A 365 6.85 -10.63 -11.11
N ARG A 366 6.28 -10.60 -9.90
CA ARG A 366 6.02 -11.82 -9.12
C ARG A 366 4.57 -11.92 -8.68
N ILE A 367 4.03 -13.12 -8.78
CA ILE A 367 2.70 -13.45 -8.28
C ILE A 367 2.84 -14.61 -7.30
N SER A 368 2.47 -14.41 -6.04
CA SER A 368 2.46 -15.46 -5.02
C SER A 368 1.04 -15.91 -4.68
N LEU A 369 0.87 -17.19 -4.40
CA LEU A 369 -0.40 -17.84 -4.14
C LEU A 369 -0.21 -19.02 -3.16
N PRO A 370 -1.27 -19.47 -2.48
CA PRO A 370 -1.28 -20.74 -1.77
C PRO A 370 -0.98 -21.90 -2.74
N GLY A 371 -0.10 -22.81 -2.34
CA GLY A 371 0.26 -24.01 -3.08
C GLY A 371 -0.78 -25.13 -2.97
N ASP A 372 -0.60 -26.17 -3.79
CA ASP A 372 -1.43 -27.39 -3.83
C ASP A 372 -1.24 -28.19 -2.53
N GLY A 373 -1.95 -27.80 -1.48
CA GLY A 373 -1.79 -28.38 -0.13
C GLY A 373 -2.05 -27.38 0.99
N GLY A 374 -2.23 -26.09 0.68
CA GLY A 374 -2.75 -25.08 1.61
C GLY A 374 -1.77 -24.59 2.69
N ILE A 375 -0.61 -25.23 2.85
CA ILE A 375 0.39 -24.83 3.85
C ILE A 375 1.57 -24.10 3.20
N VAL A 376 1.96 -24.49 1.99
CA VAL A 376 3.13 -23.93 1.29
C VAL A 376 2.71 -22.77 0.40
N LEU A 377 3.46 -21.66 0.39
CA LEU A 377 3.31 -20.61 -0.62
C LEU A 377 4.08 -20.99 -1.88
N THR A 378 3.50 -20.72 -3.04
CA THR A 378 4.21 -20.78 -4.32
C THR A 378 4.26 -19.37 -4.89
N ALA A 379 5.43 -18.94 -5.35
CA ALA A 379 5.58 -17.71 -6.11
C ALA A 379 5.99 -18.02 -7.54
N VAL A 380 5.50 -17.23 -8.49
CA VAL A 380 5.87 -17.36 -9.91
C VAL A 380 6.54 -16.06 -10.34
N ASP A 381 7.79 -16.16 -10.76
CA ASP A 381 8.46 -15.10 -11.50
C ASP A 381 7.88 -15.08 -12.91
N CYS A 382 7.13 -14.03 -13.23
CA CYS A 382 6.44 -13.90 -14.51
C CYS A 382 7.35 -13.45 -15.65
N LEU A 383 8.58 -13.01 -15.34
CA LEU A 383 9.58 -12.68 -16.36
C LEU A 383 10.20 -13.98 -16.88
N THR A 384 10.65 -14.86 -15.99
CA THR A 384 11.30 -16.13 -16.35
C THR A 384 10.32 -17.29 -16.53
N GLY A 385 9.13 -17.20 -15.93
CA GLY A 385 8.17 -18.31 -15.83
C GLY A 385 8.51 -19.31 -14.73
N GLN A 386 9.56 -19.06 -13.95
CA GLN A 386 10.07 -19.95 -12.92
C GLN A 386 9.14 -19.97 -11.70
N ARG A 387 8.90 -21.17 -11.16
CA ARG A 387 8.25 -21.35 -9.86
C ARG A 387 9.31 -21.27 -8.76
N LEU A 388 8.99 -20.51 -7.74
CA LEU A 388 9.82 -20.24 -6.57
C LEU A 388 9.06 -20.73 -5.34
N TYR A 389 9.76 -21.44 -4.47
CA TYR A 389 9.23 -21.92 -3.20
C TYR A 389 9.89 -21.11 -2.08
N PRO A 390 9.20 -20.10 -1.53
CA PRO A 390 9.65 -19.46 -0.30
C PRO A 390 9.72 -20.48 0.85
N PRO A 391 10.74 -20.41 1.70
CA PRO A 391 10.81 -21.23 2.92
C PRO A 391 9.58 -21.02 3.82
N GLU A 392 9.22 -22.03 4.62
CA GLU A 392 8.03 -22.00 5.49
C GLU A 392 8.06 -20.84 6.49
N ASP A 393 9.25 -20.43 6.94
CA ASP A 393 9.42 -19.30 7.87
C ASP A 393 8.98 -17.95 7.26
N PHE A 394 8.82 -17.86 5.94
CA PHE A 394 8.29 -16.67 5.26
C PHE A 394 6.75 -16.61 5.21
N LEU A 395 6.08 -17.63 5.73
CA LEU A 395 4.63 -17.62 5.99
C LEU A 395 4.29 -16.82 7.25
N VAL A 396 5.29 -16.61 8.11
CA VAL A 396 5.18 -15.80 9.30
C VAL A 396 5.19 -14.33 8.88
N TYR A 397 4.42 -13.52 9.59
CA TYR A 397 4.66 -12.08 9.58
C TYR A 397 6.15 -11.84 9.90
N GLU A 398 6.77 -10.80 9.33
CA GLU A 398 8.03 -10.32 9.91
C GLU A 398 7.78 -10.02 11.40
N ASP A 399 8.83 -10.08 12.24
CA ASP A 399 8.70 -9.92 13.69
C ASP A 399 8.06 -8.57 14.11
N ASP A 400 8.01 -7.61 13.17
CA ASP A 400 7.31 -6.33 13.23
C ASP A 400 5.81 -6.42 12.86
N GLY A 401 5.25 -7.63 12.79
CA GLY A 401 3.86 -7.83 12.43
C GLY A 401 3.53 -7.45 10.98
N MET A 402 4.52 -7.37 10.10
CA MET A 402 4.33 -7.02 8.69
C MET A 402 4.18 -8.25 7.80
N PRO A 403 3.35 -8.20 6.75
CA PRO A 403 3.32 -9.27 5.77
C PRO A 403 4.66 -9.33 5.06
N CYS A 404 5.50 -10.30 5.40
CA CYS A 404 6.85 -10.43 4.84
C CYS A 404 6.80 -10.37 3.31
N TRP A 405 7.25 -9.28 2.70
CA TRP A 405 7.37 -9.16 1.24
C TRP A 405 8.69 -9.79 0.80
N PHE A 406 8.86 -11.05 1.17
CA PHE A 406 10.04 -11.90 0.91
C PHE A 406 10.47 -11.91 -0.56
N GLU A 407 9.57 -11.50 -1.44
CA GLU A 407 9.82 -11.39 -2.86
C GLU A 407 10.96 -10.42 -3.24
N THR A 408 11.47 -9.61 -2.31
CA THR A 408 12.70 -8.80 -2.50
C THR A 408 14.01 -9.53 -2.24
N ARG A 409 13.99 -10.76 -1.70
CA ARG A 409 15.18 -11.59 -1.42
C ARG A 409 15.19 -12.86 -2.28
N PRO A 410 15.51 -12.74 -3.59
CA PRO A 410 15.52 -13.89 -4.51
C PRO A 410 16.58 -14.93 -4.14
N ASP A 411 17.62 -14.52 -3.40
CA ASP A 411 18.67 -15.37 -2.83
C ASP A 411 18.14 -16.43 -1.84
N LEU A 412 16.94 -16.21 -1.27
CA LEU A 412 16.35 -17.09 -0.27
C LEU A 412 15.29 -18.04 -0.82
N CYS A 413 14.95 -17.93 -2.11
CA CYS A 413 13.98 -18.81 -2.75
C CYS A 413 14.66 -20.02 -3.38
N VAL A 414 14.13 -21.22 -3.15
CA VAL A 414 14.63 -22.43 -3.82
C VAL A 414 13.97 -22.55 -5.20
N SER A 415 14.78 -22.73 -6.24
CA SER A 415 14.31 -23.02 -7.61
C SER A 415 13.91 -24.49 -7.75
N SER A 416 12.75 -24.74 -8.34
CA SER A 416 12.28 -26.09 -8.69
C SER A 416 13.19 -26.86 -9.66
N ASP A 417 14.09 -26.17 -10.37
CA ASP A 417 14.97 -26.79 -11.36
C ASP A 417 16.07 -27.67 -10.73
N ILE A 418 16.21 -27.65 -9.40
CA ILE A 418 17.23 -28.41 -8.68
C ILE A 418 16.74 -29.83 -8.29
N GLU A 419 15.44 -30.11 -8.29
CA GLU A 419 14.87 -31.40 -7.83
C GLU A 419 14.61 -32.43 -8.96
N ARG A 420 15.18 -32.25 -10.16
CA ARG A 420 15.06 -33.21 -11.28
C ARG A 420 16.36 -33.95 -11.62
N ASN A 421 17.24 -34.19 -10.65
CA ASN A 421 18.37 -35.10 -10.81
C ASN A 421 18.36 -36.22 -9.76
#